data_AF-A0A1G0ZX53-F1
#
_entry.id   AF-A0A1G0ZX53-F1
#
_cell.length_a   1.000
_cell.length_b   1.000
_cell.length_c   1.000
_cell.angle_alpha   90.00
_cell.angle_beta   90.00
_cell.angle_gamma   90.00
#
_symmetry.space_group_name_H-M   'P 1'
#
loop_
_entity.id
_entity.type
_entity.pdbx_description
1 polymer ?
#
loop_
_entity_poly.entity_id
_entity_poly.type
_entity_poly.pdbx_seq_one_letter_code
_entity_poly.pdbx_strand_id
1 'polypeptide(L)'
;MRNYSAQEGRDLLSDSAGLGPIPNPINIGPIRFEVIEYLKSRGMQPKGAKRFPKKCTVEDIESSDIVIGMNEIEHRCMIEEQFSGIAREHVQYWHVPDMEEDPDNVGPDLMDRNVRKLIKQLSS
;
A
#
# COMPACT_ATOMS: atom_id res chain seq x y z
N MET A 1 -9.00 18.29 -1.47
CA MET A 1 -9.35 17.14 -0.61
C MET A 1 -8.10 16.64 0.06
N ARG A 2 -8.12 16.47 1.39
CA ARG A 2 -6.97 16.11 2.22
C ARG A 2 -6.98 14.59 2.47
N ASN A 3 -5.87 13.92 2.18
CA ASN A 3 -5.59 12.57 2.71
C ASN A 3 -5.50 12.67 4.25
N TYR A 4 -5.55 11.52 4.94
CA TYR A 4 -5.57 11.52 6.41
C TYR A 4 -4.39 12.26 7.05
N SER A 5 -3.19 12.21 6.45
CA SER A 5 -2.03 12.97 6.95
C SER A 5 -2.29 14.48 6.95
N ALA A 6 -2.82 15.03 5.86
CA ALA A 6 -3.15 16.43 5.77
C ALA A 6 -4.34 16.83 6.68
N GLN A 7 -5.23 15.90 7.03
CA GLN A 7 -6.28 16.15 8.03
C GLN A 7 -5.68 16.30 9.44
N GLU A 8 -4.66 15.52 9.77
CA GLU A 8 -3.90 15.59 11.03
C GLU A 8 -2.78 16.65 11.00
N GLY A 9 -2.72 17.50 9.96
CA GLY A 9 -1.72 18.57 9.83
C GLY A 9 -0.29 18.09 9.57
N ARG A 10 -0.11 16.87 9.05
CA ARG A 10 1.19 16.26 8.79
C ARG A 10 1.55 16.33 7.30
N ASP A 11 2.81 16.60 7.01
CA ASP A 11 3.39 16.53 5.66
C ASP A 11 4.05 15.16 5.46
N LEU A 12 3.22 14.11 5.36
CA LEU A 12 3.69 12.76 5.04
C LEU A 12 3.66 12.52 3.54
N LEU A 13 4.76 12.01 3.01
CA LEU A 13 4.86 11.48 1.66
C LEU A 13 4.54 9.98 1.68
N SER A 14 3.90 9.50 0.61
CA SER A 14 3.56 8.09 0.45
C SER A 14 3.68 7.69 -1.01
N ASP A 15 4.24 6.52 -1.26
CA ASP A 15 4.25 5.88 -2.59
C ASP A 15 3.90 4.39 -2.48
N SER A 16 3.76 3.70 -3.61
CA SER A 16 3.49 2.25 -3.66
C SER A 16 4.11 1.57 -4.87
N ALA A 17 4.51 0.31 -4.69
CA ALA A 17 5.14 -0.53 -5.70
C ALA A 17 4.70 -2.00 -5.56
N GLY A 18 4.84 -2.79 -6.62
CA GLY A 18 4.48 -4.21 -6.64
C GLY A 18 5.69 -5.14 -6.47
N LEU A 19 5.46 -6.28 -5.79
CA LEU A 19 6.44 -7.37 -5.62
C LEU A 19 6.38 -8.42 -6.74
N GLY A 20 5.25 -8.54 -7.44
CA GLY A 20 5.09 -9.45 -8.57
C GLY A 20 5.83 -9.00 -9.84
N PRO A 21 5.75 -9.79 -10.93
CA PRO A 21 6.22 -9.41 -12.26
C PRO A 21 5.47 -8.18 -12.78
N ILE A 22 6.19 -7.24 -13.43
CA ILE A 22 5.61 -6.06 -14.07
C ILE A 22 6.17 -5.95 -15.50
N PRO A 23 5.32 -5.83 -16.54
CA PRO A 23 3.86 -5.74 -16.48
C PRO A 23 3.20 -7.03 -15.97
N ASN A 24 2.19 -6.88 -15.11
CA ASN A 24 1.42 -8.01 -14.58
C ASN A 24 0.26 -8.32 -15.55
N PRO A 25 0.16 -9.51 -16.14
CA PRO A 25 -0.90 -9.85 -17.09
C PRO A 25 -2.30 -9.85 -16.47
N ILE A 26 -2.43 -9.98 -15.14
CA ILE A 26 -3.71 -9.93 -14.42
C ILE A 26 -3.98 -8.58 -13.74
N ASN A 27 -3.01 -7.66 -13.76
CA ASN A 27 -3.17 -6.29 -13.25
C ASN A 27 -2.65 -5.29 -14.30
N ILE A 28 -3.37 -5.23 -15.42
CA ILE A 28 -3.03 -4.38 -16.57
C ILE A 28 -3.62 -2.99 -16.36
N GLY A 29 -2.75 -1.98 -16.29
CA GLY A 29 -3.16 -0.58 -16.23
C GLY A 29 -3.09 0.02 -14.83
N PRO A 30 -3.57 1.26 -14.66
CA PRO A 30 -3.60 1.94 -13.37
C PRO A 30 -4.51 1.24 -12.35
N ILE A 31 -4.61 1.83 -11.14
CA ILE A 31 -5.47 1.32 -10.06
C ILE A 31 -6.89 1.01 -10.56
N ARG A 32 -7.45 -0.11 -10.09
CA ARG A 32 -8.79 -0.58 -10.47
C ARG A 32 -9.86 0.50 -10.22
N PHE A 33 -10.85 0.56 -11.12
CA PHE A 33 -11.90 1.58 -11.09
C PHE A 33 -12.74 1.51 -9.81
N GLU A 34 -13.03 0.31 -9.33
CA GLU A 34 -13.81 0.03 -8.12
C GLU A 34 -13.15 0.66 -6.88
N VAL A 35 -11.82 0.63 -6.80
CA VAL A 35 -11.06 1.26 -5.71
C VAL A 35 -11.16 2.79 -5.79
N ILE A 36 -11.16 3.36 -7.00
CA ILE A 36 -11.34 4.80 -7.19
C ILE A 36 -12.73 5.23 -6.71
N GLU A 37 -13.78 4.49 -7.05
CA GLU A 37 -15.15 4.80 -6.63
C GLU A 37 -15.31 4.65 -5.12
N TYR A 38 -14.72 3.61 -4.51
CA TYR A 38 -14.66 3.49 -3.05
C TYR A 38 -14.01 4.71 -2.40
N LEU A 39 -12.82 5.13 -2.86
CA LEU A 39 -12.12 6.29 -2.32
C LEU A 39 -12.95 7.58 -2.48
N LYS A 40 -13.59 7.79 -3.64
CA LYS A 40 -14.46 8.95 -3.89
C LYS A 40 -15.66 8.98 -2.95
N SER A 41 -16.29 7.83 -2.68
CA SER A 41 -17.42 7.74 -1.74
C SER A 41 -17.03 8.16 -0.31
N ARG A 42 -15.73 8.08 0.02
CA ARG A 42 -15.13 8.50 1.29
C ARG A 42 -14.59 9.94 1.25
N GLY A 43 -14.87 10.69 0.19
CA GLY A 43 -14.37 12.05 0.02
C GLY A 43 -12.85 12.12 -0.22
N MET A 44 -12.27 11.06 -0.78
CA MET A 44 -10.86 11.03 -1.17
C MET A 44 -10.71 11.08 -2.69
N GLN A 45 -9.72 11.82 -3.17
CA GLN A 45 -9.36 11.89 -4.58
C GLN A 45 -7.89 11.48 -4.76
N PRO A 46 -7.61 10.24 -5.20
CA PRO A 46 -6.25 9.75 -5.38
C PRO A 46 -5.54 10.49 -6.52
N LYS A 47 -4.55 11.33 -6.17
CA LYS A 47 -3.75 12.09 -7.16
C LYS A 47 -2.99 11.18 -8.15
N GLY A 48 -2.58 9.99 -7.71
CA GLY A 48 -1.82 9.01 -8.49
C GLY A 48 -2.65 7.98 -9.25
N ALA A 49 -3.97 8.12 -9.34
CA ALA A 49 -4.85 7.07 -9.88
C ALA A 49 -4.63 6.70 -11.36
N LYS A 50 -3.89 7.52 -12.11
CA LYS A 50 -3.53 7.23 -13.51
C LYS A 50 -2.14 6.59 -13.66
N ARG A 51 -1.38 6.45 -12.57
CA ARG A 51 -0.04 5.87 -12.59
C ARG A 51 -0.13 4.37 -12.83
N PHE A 52 0.71 3.85 -13.71
CA PHE A 52 0.87 2.40 -13.89
C PHE A 52 1.64 1.78 -12.70
N PRO A 53 1.41 0.50 -12.39
CA PRO A 53 2.20 -0.23 -11.40
C PRO A 53 3.70 -0.13 -11.71
N LYS A 54 4.51 0.11 -10.69
CA LYS A 54 5.97 0.08 -10.75
C LYS A 54 6.50 -1.10 -9.94
N LYS A 55 7.64 -1.66 -10.34
CA LYS A 55 8.32 -2.73 -9.60
C LYS A 55 9.00 -2.14 -8.36
N CYS A 56 8.86 -2.82 -7.23
CA CYS A 56 9.57 -2.46 -6.00
C CYS A 56 11.07 -2.71 -6.18
N THR A 57 11.88 -1.72 -5.77
CA THR A 57 13.34 -1.78 -5.80
C THR A 57 13.90 -1.69 -4.37
N VAL A 58 15.18 -2.03 -4.20
CA VAL A 58 15.88 -1.85 -2.91
C VAL A 58 15.82 -0.39 -2.47
N GLU A 59 16.01 0.55 -3.41
CA GLU A 59 15.95 1.99 -3.15
C GLU A 59 14.58 2.43 -2.60
N ASP A 60 13.47 1.88 -3.11
CA ASP A 60 12.12 2.19 -2.60
C ASP A 60 11.98 1.81 -1.12
N ILE A 61 12.65 0.72 -0.70
CA ILE A 61 12.61 0.23 0.68
C ILE A 61 13.57 1.04 1.56
N GLU A 62 14.82 1.21 1.14
CA GLU A 62 15.87 1.84 1.95
C GLU A 62 15.68 3.36 2.10
N SER A 63 15.05 4.02 1.14
CA SER A 63 14.75 5.47 1.21
C SER A 63 13.47 5.80 1.99
N SER A 64 12.70 4.80 2.39
CA SER A 64 11.44 4.97 3.10
C SER A 64 11.63 4.84 4.61
N ASP A 65 11.12 5.81 5.38
CA ASP A 65 11.09 5.72 6.85
C ASP A 65 10.24 4.53 7.33
N ILE A 66 9.22 4.16 6.54
CA ILE A 66 8.27 3.09 6.87
C ILE A 66 7.92 2.34 5.59
N VAL A 67 8.08 1.02 5.63
CA VAL A 67 7.70 0.12 4.53
C VAL A 67 6.63 -0.85 5.05
N ILE A 68 5.48 -0.87 4.38
CA ILE A 68 4.36 -1.74 4.74
C ILE A 68 4.12 -2.79 3.64
N GLY A 69 4.25 -4.07 3.99
CA GLY A 69 3.75 -5.18 3.19
C GLY A 69 2.27 -5.44 3.48
N MET A 70 1.40 -5.33 2.47
CA MET A 70 -0.06 -5.38 2.67
C MET A 70 -0.61 -6.72 3.20
N ASN A 71 -0.08 -7.84 2.71
CA ASN A 71 -0.49 -9.18 3.09
C ASN A 71 0.74 -10.00 3.48
N GLU A 72 0.96 -10.23 4.77
CA GLU A 72 2.11 -10.99 5.25
C GLU A 72 2.24 -12.38 4.62
N ILE A 73 1.13 -13.09 4.48
CA ILE A 73 1.12 -14.49 4.04
C ILE A 73 1.68 -14.60 2.63
N GLU A 74 1.29 -13.68 1.76
CA GLU A 74 1.73 -13.62 0.37
C GLU A 74 3.11 -12.94 0.24
N HIS A 75 3.27 -11.78 0.85
CA HIS A 75 4.42 -10.90 0.57
C HIS A 75 5.69 -11.33 1.27
N ARG A 76 5.61 -11.98 2.45
CA ARG A 76 6.81 -12.32 3.23
C ARG A 76 7.76 -13.18 2.39
N CYS A 77 7.29 -14.26 1.78
CA CYS A 77 8.12 -15.12 0.93
C CYS A 77 8.78 -14.31 -0.21
N MET A 78 8.01 -13.45 -0.89
CA MET A 78 8.54 -12.63 -1.99
C MET A 78 9.58 -11.62 -1.54
N ILE A 79 9.39 -10.99 -0.37
CA ILE A 79 10.38 -10.06 0.20
C ILE A 79 11.68 -10.81 0.52
N GLU A 80 11.56 -11.99 1.13
CA GLU A 80 12.69 -12.82 1.53
C GLU A 80 13.51 -13.34 0.36
N GLU A 81 12.86 -13.61 -0.78
CA GLU A 81 13.51 -14.06 -2.01
C GLU A 81 14.13 -12.92 -2.82
N GLN A 82 13.46 -11.76 -2.88
CA GLN A 82 13.84 -10.65 -3.77
C GLN A 82 14.79 -9.64 -3.11
N PHE A 83 14.80 -9.55 -1.77
CA PHE A 83 15.57 -8.57 -1.03
C PHE A 83 16.38 -9.24 0.07
N SER A 84 17.57 -8.69 0.36
CA SER A 84 18.47 -9.21 1.39
C SER A 84 18.93 -8.09 2.32
N GLY A 85 19.41 -8.47 3.51
CA GLY A 85 19.90 -7.53 4.51
C GLY A 85 18.80 -6.60 5.05
N ILE A 86 19.17 -5.35 5.28
CA ILE A 86 18.33 -4.34 5.96
C ILE A 86 16.98 -4.15 5.24
N ALA A 87 16.97 -4.22 3.90
CA ALA A 87 15.75 -4.07 3.12
C ALA A 87 14.66 -5.10 3.51
N ARG A 88 15.04 -6.34 3.82
CA ARG A 88 14.10 -7.38 4.28
C ARG A 88 13.58 -7.08 5.70
N GLU A 89 14.43 -6.56 6.58
CA GLU A 89 14.12 -6.35 8.00
C GLU A 89 13.29 -5.09 8.25
N HIS A 90 13.34 -4.11 7.34
CA HIS A 90 12.58 -2.85 7.42
C HIS A 90 11.08 -2.99 7.11
N VAL A 91 10.63 -4.13 6.55
CA VAL A 91 9.23 -4.31 6.16
C VAL A 91 8.37 -4.70 7.35
N GLN A 92 7.42 -3.83 7.70
CA GLN A 92 6.32 -4.17 8.60
C GLN A 92 5.19 -4.77 7.78
N TYR A 93 4.48 -5.76 8.33
CA TYR A 93 3.41 -6.41 7.60
C TYR A 93 2.04 -6.08 8.19
N TRP A 94 1.07 -5.93 7.30
CA TRP A 94 -0.35 -5.98 7.59
C TRP A 94 -0.93 -7.32 7.08
N HIS A 95 -2.19 -7.55 7.45
CA HIS A 95 -2.98 -8.70 6.99
C HIS A 95 -4.23 -8.17 6.28
N VAL A 96 -4.02 -7.49 5.15
CA VAL A 96 -5.10 -7.06 4.27
C VAL A 96 -5.13 -8.01 3.08
N PRO A 97 -6.16 -8.87 2.95
CA PRO A 97 -6.27 -9.81 1.84
C PRO A 97 -6.54 -9.09 0.51
N ASP A 98 -6.21 -9.75 -0.59
CA ASP A 98 -6.63 -9.33 -1.92
C ASP A 98 -8.15 -9.51 -2.09
N MET A 99 -8.75 -8.72 -2.98
CA MET A 99 -10.21 -8.75 -3.22
C MET A 99 -10.70 -10.13 -3.66
N GLU A 100 -9.88 -10.88 -4.39
CA GLU A 100 -10.17 -12.24 -4.85
C GLU A 100 -10.18 -13.27 -3.69
N GLU A 101 -9.49 -12.98 -2.57
CA GLU A 101 -9.43 -13.82 -1.37
C GLU A 101 -10.37 -13.34 -0.25
N ASP A 102 -11.09 -12.24 -0.50
CA ASP A 102 -11.91 -11.55 0.49
C ASP A 102 -13.39 -11.52 0.08
N PRO A 103 -14.14 -12.62 0.31
CA PRO A 103 -15.55 -12.72 -0.10
C PRO A 103 -16.45 -11.70 0.63
N ASP A 104 -16.02 -11.22 1.80
CA ASP A 104 -16.75 -10.24 2.60
C ASP A 104 -16.35 -8.80 2.25
N ASN A 105 -15.34 -8.61 1.38
CA ASN A 105 -14.82 -7.32 0.93
C ASN A 105 -14.46 -6.38 2.11
N VAL A 106 -13.84 -6.94 3.16
CA VAL A 106 -13.40 -6.21 4.36
C VAL A 106 -12.07 -5.47 4.19
N GLY A 107 -11.31 -5.78 3.14
CA GLY A 107 -9.98 -5.25 2.84
C GLY A 107 -9.89 -3.73 2.87
N PRO A 108 -10.78 -2.99 2.17
CA PRO A 108 -10.79 -1.53 2.21
C PRO A 108 -10.94 -0.95 3.62
N ASP A 109 -11.82 -1.52 4.45
CA ASP A 109 -12.06 -1.05 5.82
C ASP A 109 -10.93 -1.45 6.78
N LEU A 110 -10.28 -2.59 6.57
CA LEU A 110 -9.04 -2.96 7.27
C LEU A 110 -7.92 -1.97 6.94
N MET A 111 -7.76 -1.63 5.67
CA MET A 111 -6.77 -0.66 5.21
C MET A 111 -7.01 0.73 5.83
N ASP A 112 -8.27 1.20 5.84
CA ASP A 112 -8.64 2.48 6.45
C ASP A 112 -8.26 2.52 7.95
N ARG A 113 -8.59 1.46 8.70
CA ARG A 113 -8.26 1.33 10.12
C ARG A 113 -6.74 1.33 10.35
N ASN A 114 -6.00 0.57 9.57
CA ASN A 114 -4.54 0.45 9.71
C ASN A 114 -3.83 1.77 9.38
N VAL A 115 -4.23 2.46 8.31
CA VAL A 115 -3.67 3.78 7.96
C VAL A 115 -3.94 4.80 9.06
N ARG A 116 -5.16 4.84 9.62
CA ARG A 116 -5.50 5.74 10.74
C ARG A 116 -4.67 5.45 11.98
N LYS A 117 -4.46 4.17 12.30
CA LYS A 117 -3.62 3.76 13.43
C LYS A 117 -2.16 4.18 13.21
N LEU A 118 -1.62 3.95 12.01
CA LEU A 118 -0.26 4.33 11.65
C LEU A 118 -0.04 5.85 11.79
N ILE A 119 -0.93 6.66 11.22
CA ILE A 119 -0.80 8.13 11.29
C ILE A 119 -0.83 8.64 12.75
N LYS A 120 -1.64 8.02 13.62
CA LYS A 120 -1.66 8.35 15.06
C LYS A 120 -0.35 8.00 15.74
N GLN A 121 0.24 6.83 15.42
CA GLN A 121 1.54 6.41 15.95
C GLN A 121 2.66 7.36 15.53
N LEU A 122 2.65 7.82 14.29
CA LEU A 122 3.62 8.80 13.77
C LEU A 122 3.40 10.22 14.31
N SER A 123 2.27 10.43 14.98
CA SER A 123 1.92 11.72 15.56
C SER A 123 2.23 11.83 17.05
N SER A 124 2.69 10.73 17.67
CA SER A 124 3.07 10.63 19.08
C SER A 124 4.57 10.83 19.26
#